data_AF-A0A2N5FJD6-F1
#
_entry.id   AF-A0A2N5FJD6-F1
#
_cell.length_a   1.000
_cell.length_b   1.000
_cell.length_c   1.000
_cell.angle_alpha   90.00
_cell.angle_beta   90.00
_cell.angle_gamma   90.00
#
_symmetry.space_group_name_H-M   'P 1'
#
loop_
_entity.id
_entity.type
_entity.pdbx_description
1 polymer ?
#
loop_
_entity_poly.entity_id
_entity_poly.type
_entity_poly.pdbx_seq_one_letter_code
_entity_poly.pdbx_strand_id
1 'polypeptide(L)'
;MKTWCATRNQLALSVSQAGPSIIIEPVSYWAATLPVLERDALLKENPHIQAEWDPEFGDRMTKLVFIGVDMNERDVVKLLDKCLLTNDEFDSDWNKLEDPFDWEIPIANY
;
A
#
# COMPACT_ATOMS: atom_id res chain seq x y z
N MET A 1 -4.81 -3.51 8.30
CA MET A 1 -5.14 -2.51 7.26
C MET A 1 -3.88 -2.29 6.44
N LYS A 2 -3.99 -2.19 5.12
CA LYS A 2 -2.83 -2.08 4.23
C LYS A 2 -2.89 -0.74 3.52
N THR A 3 -1.74 -0.10 3.35
CA THR A 3 -1.56 1.08 2.51
C THR A 3 -0.43 0.83 1.52
N TRP A 4 -0.49 1.55 0.41
CA TRP A 4 0.52 1.53 -0.63
C TRP A 4 1.43 2.77 -0.56
N CYS A 5 2.65 2.65 -1.06
CA CYS A 5 3.63 3.73 -1.19
C CYS A 5 4.44 3.54 -2.48
N ALA A 6 4.62 4.61 -3.26
CA ALA A 6 5.25 4.58 -4.58
C ALA A 6 6.71 4.06 -4.55
N THR A 7 7.53 4.59 -3.64
CA THR A 7 8.94 4.17 -3.49
C THR A 7 9.09 2.73 -2.96
N ARG A 8 8.01 2.18 -2.38
CA ARG A 8 7.92 0.81 -1.85
C ARG A 8 6.83 0.00 -2.54
N ASN A 9 6.68 0.17 -3.86
CA ASN A 9 5.59 -0.39 -4.66
C ASN A 9 5.38 -1.92 -4.54
N GLN A 10 6.40 -2.65 -4.09
CA GLN A 10 6.32 -4.09 -3.89
C GLN A 10 5.71 -4.52 -2.55
N LEU A 11 5.65 -3.60 -1.58
CA LEU A 11 5.30 -3.89 -0.20
C LEU A 11 3.93 -3.33 0.15
N ALA A 12 3.14 -4.15 0.84
CA ALA A 12 2.00 -3.67 1.60
C ALA A 12 2.49 -3.15 2.95
N LEU A 13 2.12 -1.93 3.29
CA LEU A 13 2.49 -1.29 4.54
C LEU A 13 1.32 -1.29 5.52
N SER A 14 1.59 -1.47 6.80
CA SER A 14 0.65 -1.20 7.88
C SER A 14 0.92 0.17 8.46
N VAL A 15 -0.15 0.92 8.75
CA VAL A 15 -0.09 2.18 9.49
C VAL A 15 -0.91 1.99 10.76
N SER A 16 -0.29 2.25 11.91
CA SER A 16 -0.95 2.24 13.20
C SER A 16 -0.57 3.47 14.00
N GLN A 17 -1.56 4.05 14.67
CA GLN A 17 -1.38 5.24 15.49
C GLN A 17 -2.07 5.05 16.83
N ALA A 18 -1.35 5.35 17.90
CA ALA A 18 -1.85 5.29 19.27
C ALA A 18 -1.32 6.51 20.03
N GLY A 19 -2.22 7.45 20.35
CA GLY A 19 -1.81 8.73 20.96
C GLY A 19 -0.83 9.49 20.06
N PRO A 20 0.32 9.97 20.55
CA PRO A 20 1.29 10.67 19.72
C PRO A 20 2.14 9.75 18.83
N SER A 21 2.08 8.43 19.04
CA SER A 21 2.94 7.46 18.37
C SER A 21 2.33 7.01 17.06
N ILE A 22 3.12 7.04 15.99
CA ILE A 22 2.77 6.51 14.66
C ILE A 22 3.83 5.49 14.29
N ILE A 23 3.39 4.32 13.83
CA ILE A 23 4.24 3.27 13.28
C ILE A 23 3.77 2.98 11.87
N ILE A 24 4.71 3.03 10.94
CA ILE A 24 4.55 2.58 9.55
C ILE A 24 5.57 1.47 9.34
N GLU A 25 5.12 0.31 8.87
CA GLU A 25 6.00 -0.85 8.69
C GLU A 25 5.53 -1.74 7.53
N PRO A 26 6.45 -2.44 6.85
CA PRO A 26 6.10 -3.44 5.85
C PRO A 26 5.50 -4.68 6.51
N VAL A 27 4.39 -5.18 5.98
CA VAL A 27 3.69 -6.35 6.53
C VAL A 27 3.58 -7.53 5.57
N SER A 28 3.65 -7.29 4.27
CA SER A 28 3.71 -8.36 3.26
C SER A 28 4.19 -7.80 1.92
N TYR A 29 4.51 -8.68 0.97
CA TYR A 29 4.50 -8.33 -0.44
C TYR A 29 3.05 -8.29 -0.96
N TRP A 30 2.81 -7.55 -2.04
CA TRP A 30 1.55 -7.62 -2.77
C TRP A 30 1.50 -8.90 -3.61
N ALA A 31 0.34 -9.55 -3.76
CA ALA A 31 0.20 -10.68 -4.67
C ALA A 31 0.55 -10.28 -6.12
N ALA A 32 0.35 -9.01 -6.47
CA ALA A 32 0.73 -8.43 -7.75
C ALA A 32 2.25 -8.35 -8.02
N THR A 33 3.11 -8.64 -7.04
CA THR A 33 4.57 -8.76 -7.27
C THR A 33 5.02 -10.20 -7.54
N LEU A 34 4.13 -11.18 -7.34
CA LEU A 34 4.45 -12.58 -7.56
C LEU A 34 4.69 -12.89 -9.04
N PRO A 35 5.54 -13.89 -9.35
CA PRO A 35 5.59 -14.49 -10.67
C PRO A 35 4.20 -14.96 -11.12
N VAL A 36 3.93 -14.91 -12.43
CA VAL A 36 2.59 -15.18 -12.99
C VAL A 36 2.01 -16.52 -12.53
N LEU A 37 2.82 -17.59 -12.54
CA LEU A 37 2.36 -18.93 -12.16
C LEU A 37 1.92 -19.01 -10.69
N GLU A 38 2.70 -18.41 -9.79
CA GLU A 38 2.40 -18.38 -8.35
C GLU A 38 1.20 -17.47 -8.06
N ARG A 39 1.14 -16.32 -8.73
CA ARG A 39 0.01 -15.40 -8.63
C ARG A 39 -1.29 -16.08 -9.04
N ASP A 40 -1.31 -16.77 -10.18
CA ASP A 40 -2.51 -17.42 -10.70
C ASP A 40 -2.96 -18.56 -9.78
N ALA A 41 -2.01 -19.32 -9.20
CA ALA A 41 -2.29 -20.31 -8.18
C ALA A 41 -2.91 -19.66 -6.92
N LEU A 42 -2.29 -18.59 -6.41
CA LEU A 42 -2.77 -17.85 -5.24
C LEU A 42 -4.17 -17.28 -5.45
N LEU A 43 -4.45 -16.68 -6.61
CA LEU A 43 -5.77 -16.12 -6.92
C LEU A 43 -6.85 -17.20 -7.00
N LYS A 44 -6.51 -18.37 -7.56
CA LYS A 44 -7.42 -19.51 -7.60
C LYS A 44 -7.74 -20.05 -6.19
N GLU A 45 -6.76 -20.05 -5.30
CA GLU A 45 -6.92 -20.48 -3.91
C GLU A 45 -7.60 -19.42 -3.03
N ASN A 46 -7.54 -18.15 -3.41
CA ASN A 46 -8.05 -17.02 -2.65
C ASN A 46 -9.07 -16.19 -3.47
N PRO A 47 -10.31 -16.67 -3.62
CA PRO A 47 -11.34 -16.00 -4.42
C PRO A 47 -11.65 -14.56 -4.00
N HIS A 48 -11.39 -14.21 -2.74
CA HIS A 48 -11.58 -12.85 -2.23
C HIS A 48 -10.56 -11.86 -2.81
N ILE A 49 -9.30 -12.25 -2.95
CA ILE A 49 -8.26 -11.43 -3.60
C ILE A 49 -8.59 -11.28 -5.09
N GLN A 50 -9.03 -12.37 -5.71
CA GLN A 50 -9.48 -12.34 -7.10
C GLN A 50 -10.67 -11.40 -7.32
N ALA A 51 -11.61 -11.34 -6.37
CA ALA A 51 -12.78 -10.48 -6.47
C ALA A 51 -12.45 -8.98 -6.32
N GLU A 52 -11.41 -8.63 -5.55
CA GLU A 52 -10.94 -7.26 -5.38
C GLU A 52 -9.79 -6.90 -6.35
N TRP A 53 -9.47 -7.78 -7.31
CA TRP A 53 -8.33 -7.61 -8.20
C TRP A 53 -8.55 -6.49 -9.21
N ASP A 54 -7.62 -5.54 -9.25
CA ASP A 54 -7.59 -4.50 -10.26
C ASP A 54 -6.71 -4.91 -11.47
N PRO A 55 -7.15 -4.69 -12.72
CA PRO A 55 -6.37 -5.05 -13.91
C PRO A 55 -5.00 -4.34 -14.02
N GLU A 56 -4.90 -3.11 -13.51
CA GLU A 56 -3.70 -2.27 -13.56
C GLU A 56 -2.86 -2.43 -12.30
N PHE A 57 -3.51 -2.40 -11.13
CA PHE A 57 -2.84 -2.34 -9.83
C PHE A 57 -2.77 -3.67 -9.08
N GLY A 58 -3.52 -4.68 -9.52
CA GLY A 58 -3.64 -5.98 -8.85
C GLY A 58 -4.33 -5.88 -7.49
N ASP A 59 -3.75 -6.47 -6.44
CA ASP A 59 -4.30 -6.42 -5.08
C ASP A 59 -3.86 -5.19 -4.27
N ARG A 60 -3.21 -4.20 -4.90
CA ARG A 60 -2.69 -2.98 -4.26
C ARG A 60 -3.82 -2.02 -3.87
N MET A 61 -4.58 -2.39 -2.85
CA MET A 61 -5.66 -1.58 -2.31
C MET A 61 -5.27 -0.94 -0.98
N THR A 62 -5.40 0.39 -0.90
CA THR A 62 -5.24 1.13 0.34
C THR A 62 -6.55 1.13 1.13
N LYS A 63 -6.51 0.64 2.36
CA LYS A 63 -7.62 0.66 3.32
C LYS A 63 -7.11 1.24 4.64
N LEU A 64 -7.62 2.40 5.04
CA LEU A 64 -7.33 3.08 6.31
C LEU A 64 -8.61 3.30 7.10
N VAL A 65 -8.54 3.22 8.42
CA VAL A 65 -9.66 3.50 9.33
C VAL A 65 -9.18 4.49 10.38
N PHE A 66 -9.91 5.59 10.50
CA PHE A 66 -9.66 6.63 11.48
C PHE A 66 -10.77 6.59 12.54
N ILE A 67 -10.38 6.61 13.81
CA ILE A 67 -11.31 6.56 14.95
C ILE A 67 -10.98 7.74 15.86
N GLY A 68 -11.96 8.58 16.14
CA GLY A 68 -11.78 9.76 16.99
C GLY A 68 -13.10 10.47 17.27
N VAL A 69 -13.09 11.38 18.25
CA VAL A 69 -14.24 12.20 18.63
C VAL A 69 -14.15 13.55 17.90
N ASP A 70 -15.28 14.07 17.41
CA ASP A 70 -15.39 15.35 16.68
C ASP A 70 -14.42 15.48 15.49
N MET A 71 -14.13 14.35 14.83
CA MET A 71 -13.25 14.33 13.67
C MET A 71 -13.91 14.98 12.46
N ASN A 72 -13.21 15.90 11.79
CA ASN A 72 -13.65 16.44 10.51
C ASN A 72 -13.18 15.53 9.37
N GLU A 73 -14.05 14.63 8.93
CA GLU A 73 -13.81 13.72 7.80
C GLU A 73 -13.29 14.43 6.55
N ARG A 74 -13.84 15.61 6.21
CA ARG A 74 -13.45 16.33 5.00
C ARG A 74 -12.02 16.83 5.05
N ASP A 75 -11.57 17.26 6.22
CA ASP A 75 -10.19 17.72 6.38
C ASP A 75 -9.22 16.54 6.36
N VAL A 76 -9.62 15.39 6.92
CA VAL A 76 -8.85 14.14 6.82
C VAL A 76 -8.70 13.71 5.36
N VAL A 77 -9.81 13.65 4.60
CA VAL A 77 -9.78 13.30 3.18
C VAL A 77 -8.88 14.26 2.40
N LYS A 78 -9.01 15.58 2.60
CA LYS A 78 -8.14 16.57 1.95
C LYS A 78 -6.65 16.41 2.28
N LEU A 79 -6.32 15.93 3.48
CA LEU A 79 -4.92 15.65 3.85
C LEU A 79 -4.43 14.40 3.15
N LEU A 80 -5.26 13.36 3.06
CA LEU A 80 -4.93 12.13 2.33
C LEU A 80 -4.81 12.35 0.83
N ASP A 81 -5.65 13.20 0.23
CA ASP A 81 -5.58 13.55 -1.19
C ASP A 81 -4.23 14.17 -1.57
N LYS A 82 -3.57 14.87 -0.64
CA LYS A 82 -2.22 15.43 -0.85
C LYS A 82 -1.12 14.38 -0.85
N CYS A 83 -1.41 13.16 -0.37
CA CYS A 83 -0.47 12.04 -0.38
C CYS A 83 -0.60 11.21 -1.66
N LEU A 84 -1.58 11.49 -2.52
CA LEU A 84 -1.70 10.85 -3.83
C LEU A 84 -0.62 11.39 -4.76
N LEU A 85 -0.08 10.51 -5.61
CA LEU A 85 0.77 10.95 -6.71
C LEU A 85 -0.04 11.84 -7.65
N THR A 86 0.60 12.90 -8.11
CA THR A 86 0.14 13.64 -9.29
C THR A 86 0.32 12.77 -10.55
N ASN A 87 -0.36 13.12 -11.65
CA ASN A 87 -0.22 12.40 -12.91
C ASN A 87 1.25 12.37 -13.40
N ASP A 88 1.96 13.50 -13.27
CA ASP A 88 3.37 13.58 -13.68
C ASP A 88 4.28 12.68 -12.82
N GLU A 89 4.02 12.60 -11.51
CA GLU A 89 4.75 11.69 -10.63
C GLU A 89 4.39 10.22 -10.90
N PHE A 90 3.13 9.94 -11.22
CA PHE A 90 2.67 8.59 -11.56
C PHE A 90 3.39 8.04 -12.78
N ASP A 91 3.59 8.84 -13.83
CA ASP A 91 4.31 8.47 -15.04
C ASP A 91 5.85 8.56 -14.91
N SER A 92 6.36 8.93 -13.73
CA SER A 92 7.79 9.08 -13.48
C SER A 92 8.46 7.83 -12.91
N ASP A 93 9.79 7.86 -12.80
CA ASP A 93 10.55 6.82 -12.09
C ASP A 93 10.47 7.03 -10.58
N TRP A 94 9.64 6.23 -9.91
CA TRP A 94 9.39 6.33 -8.46
C TRP A 94 10.63 6.08 -7.60
N ASN A 95 11.70 5.47 -8.13
CA ASN A 95 12.96 5.30 -7.39
C ASN A 95 13.69 6.63 -7.14
N LYS A 96 13.26 7.71 -7.81
CA LYS A 96 13.83 9.06 -7.65
C LYS A 96 13.07 9.91 -6.63
N LEU A 97 11.91 9.44 -6.17
CA LEU A 97 11.16 10.11 -5.12
C LEU A 97 11.89 9.91 -3.78
N GLU A 98 11.73 10.88 -2.89
CA GLU A 98 12.30 10.79 -1.54
C GLU A 98 11.64 9.65 -0.77
N ASP A 99 12.46 8.77 -0.19
CA ASP A 99 12.00 7.65 0.63
C ASP A 99 12.51 7.84 2.07
N PRO A 100 11.61 8.07 3.05
CA PRO A 100 12.00 8.32 4.44
C PRO A 100 12.23 7.03 5.24
N PHE A 101 12.13 5.84 4.63
CA PHE A 101 12.16 4.57 5.33
C PHE A 101 13.51 3.86 5.17
N ASP A 102 14.13 3.50 6.29
CA ASP A 102 15.42 2.77 6.31
C ASP A 102 15.25 1.29 6.70
N TRP A 103 14.16 0.65 6.25
CA TRP A 103 13.88 -0.74 6.61
C TRP A 103 14.82 -1.73 5.92
N GLU A 104 15.34 -2.68 6.69
CA GLU A 104 15.97 -3.88 6.15
C GLU A 104 14.88 -4.89 5.77
N ILE A 105 14.62 -5.00 4.47
CA ILE A 105 13.60 -5.92 3.94
C ILE A 105 14.26 -7.26 3.60
N PRO A 106 13.82 -8.38 4.19
CA PRO A 106 14.27 -9.71 3.76
C PRO A 106 13.92 -9.94 2.29
N ILE A 107 14.88 -10.48 1.54
CA ILE A 107 14.69 -10.85 0.13
C ILE A 107 13.47 -11.77 0.03
N ALA A 108 12.53 -11.44 -0.86
CA ALA A 108 11.42 -12.32 -1.18
C ALA A 108 11.98 -13.60 -1.79
N ASN A 109 11.97 -14.69 -1.02
CA ASN A 109 12.23 -16.02 -1.53
C ASN A 109 10.92 -16.54 -2.12
N TYR A 110 10.75 -16.38 -3.42
CA TYR A 110 9.75 -17.09 -4.20
C TYR A 110 10.35 -18.44 -4.65
#